data_AF-A0A946BP78-F1
#
_entry.id   AF-A0A946BP78-F1
#
_cell.length_a   1.000
_cell.length_b   1.000
_cell.length_c   1.000
_cell.angle_alpha   90.00
_cell.angle_beta   90.00
_cell.angle_gamma   90.00
#
_symmetry.space_group_name_H-M   'P 1'
#
loop_
_entity.id
_entity.type
_entity.pdbx_description
1 polymer ?
#
loop_
_entity_poly.entity_id
_entity_poly.type
_entity_poly.pdbx_seq_one_letter_code
_entity_poly.pdbx_strand_id
1 'polypeptide(L)' 'MFGLIRTVILVMIAFVAGLLIERNQTATACNDQGGMMLDRVCERE' A
#
# COMPACT_ATOMS: atom_id res chain seq x y z
N MET A 1 -22.62 -5.19 22.77
CA MET A 1 -21.82 -4.15 22.09
C MET A 1 -20.44 -4.61 21.61
N PHE A 2 -19.96 -5.81 21.98
CA PHE A 2 -18.62 -6.32 21.59
C PHE A 2 -18.39 -6.49 20.07
N GLY A 3 -19.45 -6.69 19.28
CA GLY A 3 -19.32 -6.86 17.83
C GLY A 3 -18.95 -5.57 17.09
N LEU A 4 -19.38 -4.41 17.58
CA LEU A 4 -19.23 -3.12 16.88
C LEU A 4 -17.79 -2.58 17.02
N ILE A 5 -17.15 -2.83 18.17
CA ILE A 5 -15.73 -2.52 18.35
C ILE A 5 -14.85 -3.39 17.45
N ARG A 6 -15.20 -4.67 17.30
CA ARG A 6 -14.46 -5.59 16.42
C ARG A 6 -14.52 -5.16 14.96
N THR A 7 -15.67 -4.70 14.47
CA THR A 7 -15.78 -4.23 13.07
C THR A 7 -14.96 -2.97 12.83
N VAL A 8 -14.99 -2.01 13.75
CA VAL A 8 -14.18 -0.78 13.64
C VAL A 8 -12.68 -1.10 13.60
N ILE A 9 -12.21 -2.00 14.46
CA ILE A 9 -10.80 -2.42 14.48
C ILE A 9 -10.40 -3.08 13.15
N LEU A 10 -11.23 -3.99 12.63
CA LEU A 10 -10.94 -4.68 11.37
C LEU A 10 -10.92 -3.72 10.18
N VAL A 11 -11.83 -2.74 10.14
CA VAL A 11 -11.84 -1.71 9.09
C VAL A 11 -10.59 -0.84 9.14
N MET A 12 -10.15 -0.43 10.32
CA MET A 12 -8.91 0.35 10.49
C MET A 12 -7.68 -0.44 10.02
N ILE A 13 -7.59 -1.73 10.35
CA ILE A 13 -6.48 -2.59 9.91
C ILE A 13 -6.51 -2.76 8.40
N ALA A 14 -7.68 -3.03 7.80
CA ALA A 14 -7.81 -3.17 6.34
C ALA A 14 -7.43 -1.88 5.60
N PHE A 15 -7.79 -0.72 6.15
CA PHE A 15 -7.43 0.58 5.60
C PHE A 15 -5.92 0.83 5.62
N VAL A 16 -5.27 0.59 6.75
CA VAL A 16 -3.80 0.75 6.87
C VAL A 16 -3.06 -0.25 5.97
N ALA A 17 -3.53 -1.50 5.90
CA ALA A 17 -2.99 -2.50 5.00
C ALA A 17 -3.14 -2.08 3.53
N GLY A 18 -4.29 -1.53 3.13
CA GLY A 18 -4.52 -0.99 1.78
C GLY A 18 -3.54 0.12 1.43
N LEU A 19 -3.31 1.07 2.34
CA LEU A 19 -2.33 2.16 2.13
C LEU A 19 -0.90 1.63 1.98
N LEU A 20 -0.50 0.65 2.79
CA LEU A 20 0.81 0.00 2.68
C LEU A 20 0.95 -0.76 1.36
N ILE A 21 -0.10 -1.46 0.93
CA ILE A 21 -0.13 -2.18 -0.35
C ILE A 21 -0.02 -1.21 -1.51
N GLU A 22 -0.76 -0.11 -1.53
CA GLU A 22 -0.65 0.91 -2.58
C GLU A 22 0.77 1.45 -2.70
N ARG A 23 1.41 1.78 -1.57
CA ARG A 23 2.81 2.24 -1.57
C ARG A 23 3.77 1.18 -2.10
N ASN A 24 3.59 -0.07 -1.67
CA ASN A 24 4.43 -1.17 -2.09
C ASN A 24 4.19 -1.53 -3.57
N GLN A 25 2.95 -1.50 -4.05
CA GLN A 25 2.60 -1.77 -5.44
C GLN A 25 3.12 -0.67 -6.37
N THR A 26 3.10 0.60 -5.95
CA THR A 26 3.71 1.66 -6.75
C THR A 26 5.20 1.38 -6.94
N ALA A 27 5.89 1.01 -5.86
CA ALA A 27 7.31 0.65 -5.89
C ALA A 27 7.62 -0.61 -6.70
N THR A 28 6.81 -1.64 -6.53
CA THR A 28 6.96 -2.92 -7.23
C THR A 28 6.64 -2.76 -8.71
N ALA A 29 5.63 -1.97 -9.08
CA ALA A 29 5.26 -1.71 -10.47
C ALA A 29 6.35 -0.96 -11.24
N CYS A 30 7.11 -0.07 -10.58
CA CYS A 30 8.26 0.56 -11.21
C CYS A 30 9.41 -0.42 -11.45
N ASN A 31 9.72 -1.22 -10.42
CA ASN A 31 10.78 -2.24 -10.48
C ASN A 31 10.47 -3.34 -11.51
N ASP A 32 9.20 -3.77 -11.59
CA ASP A 32 8.72 -4.77 -12.55
C ASP A 32 8.73 -4.25 -14.00
N GLN A 33 8.62 -2.93 -14.18
CA GLN A 33 8.77 -2.27 -15.49
C GLN A 33 10.24 -1.96 -15.85
N GLY A 34 11.21 -2.44 -15.07
CA GLY A 34 12.64 -2.24 -15.30
C GLY A 34 13.15 -0.84 -14.93
N GLY A 35 12.38 -0.07 -14.16
CA GLY A 35 12.76 1.26 -13.66
C GLY A 35 13.16 1.23 -12.20
N MET A 36 14.01 2.18 -11.79
CA MET A 36 14.39 2.34 -10.38
C MET A 36 13.47 3.35 -9.71
N MET A 37 12.94 2.99 -8.53
CA MET A 37 12.14 3.90 -7.71
C MET A 37 13.03 4.89 -6.97
N LEU A 38 13.18 6.10 -7.53
CA LEU A 38 13.83 7.23 -6.89
C LEU A 38 12.76 8.29 -6.57
N ASP A 39 12.62 8.60 -5.28
CA ASP A 39 11.78 9.71 -4.78
C ASP A 39 10.32 9.72 -5.29
N ARG A 40 9.65 8.56 -5.25
CA ARG A 40 8.26 8.34 -5.71
C ARG A 40 8.01 8.56 -7.21
N VAL A 41 9.05 8.78 -8.01
CA VAL A 41 8.97 8.83 -9.46
C VAL A 41 9.61 7.56 -10.01
N CYS A 42 8.93 6.93 -10.98
CA CYS A 42 9.53 5.81 -11.69
C CYS A 42 10.42 6.36 -12.79
N GLU A 43 11.73 6.31 -12.59
CA GLU A 43 12.71 6.75 -13.58
C GLU A 43 13.15 5.52 -14.38
N ARG A 44 12.84 5.49 -15.68
CA ARG A 44 13.36 4.48 -16.62
C ARG A 44 14.69 4.99 -17.16
N GLU A 45 15.74 4.18 -17.03
CA GLU A 45 17.02 4.39 -17.70
C GLU A 45 16.91 4.14 -19.22
#